data_AF-A0A3B8VT97-F1
#
_entry.id   AF-A0A3B8VT97-F1
#
_cell.length_a   1.000
_cell.length_b   1.000
_cell.length_c   1.000
_cell.angle_alpha   90.00
_cell.angle_beta   90.00
_cell.angle_gamma   90.00
#
_symmetry.space_group_name_H-M   'P 1'
#
loop_
_entity.id
_entity.type
_entity.pdbx_description
1 polymer ?
#
loop_
_entity_poly.entity_id
_entity_poly.type
_entity_poly.pdbx_seq_one_letter_code
_entity_poly.pdbx_strand_id
1 'polypeptide(L)' 'KTLTLKVKFSDFKQITRSRTVAEDIHTLEQIKELSESLLNGVDLTEKKVRLIGISINNNARPKPIEPLQLRIEFEEFI' A
#
# COMPACT_ATOMS: atom_id res chain seq x y z
N LYS A 1 -3.28 0.70 8.12
CA LYS A 1 -2.06 1.02 7.34
C LYS A 1 -1.47 -0.23 6.72
N THR A 2 -0.86 -0.12 5.56
CA THR A 2 -0.52 -1.28 4.75
C THR A 2 0.83 -1.06 4.09
N LEU A 3 1.75 -1.99 4.30
CA LEU A 3 3.01 -2.05 3.55
C LEU A 3 2.85 -3.02 2.38
N THR A 4 3.32 -2.62 1.22
CA THR A 4 3.21 -3.37 -0.04
C THR A 4 4.61 -3.59 -0.62
N LEU A 5 4.96 -4.85 -0.84
CA LEU A 5 6.13 -5.30 -1.59
C LEU A 5 5.73 -5.55 -3.05
N LYS A 6 6.49 -4.98 -3.98
CA LYS A 6 6.37 -5.21 -5.41
C LYS A 6 7.68 -5.78 -5.94
N VAL A 7 7.63 -6.97 -6.51
CA VAL A 7 8.76 -7.60 -7.20
C VAL A 7 8.45 -7.62 -8.69
N LYS A 8 9.33 -7.02 -9.50
CA LYS A 8 9.26 -7.09 -10.96
C LYS A 8 10.39 -7.94 -11.49
N PHE A 9 10.07 -8.82 -12.42
CA PHE A 9 11.01 -9.76 -13.04
C PHE A 9 11.50 -9.25 -14.41
N SER A 10 12.57 -9.86 -14.91
CA SER A 10 13.17 -9.54 -16.21
C SER A 10 12.23 -9.77 -17.39
N ASP A 11 11.27 -10.69 -17.27
CA ASP A 11 10.21 -10.95 -18.27
C ASP A 11 9.05 -9.94 -18.19
N PHE A 12 9.26 -8.82 -17.49
CA PHE A 12 8.29 -7.75 -17.26
C PHE A 12 7.06 -8.14 -16.42
N LYS A 13 6.94 -9.39 -15.97
CA LYS A 13 5.90 -9.78 -15.01
C LYS A 13 6.18 -9.19 -13.63
N GLN A 14 5.13 -9.07 -12.84
CA GLN A 14 5.23 -8.56 -11.48
C GLN A 14 4.35 -9.36 -10.53
N ILE A 15 4.77 -9.39 -9.27
CA ILE A 15 3.96 -9.86 -8.15
C ILE A 15 3.92 -8.77 -7.08
N THR A 16 2.80 -8.75 -6.37
CA THR A 16 2.56 -7.82 -5.28
C THR A 16 2.13 -8.62 -4.06
N ARG A 17 2.70 -8.30 -2.90
CA ARG A 17 2.30 -8.82 -1.59
C ARG A 17 2.14 -7.64 -0.65
N SER A 18 1.16 -7.70 0.24
CA SER A 18 0.94 -6.62 1.20
C SER A 18 0.59 -7.16 2.57
N ARG A 19 0.88 -6.37 3.59
CA ARG A 19 0.53 -6.65 4.98
C ARG A 19 -0.02 -5.40 5.63
N THR A 20 -1.21 -5.55 6.21
CA THR A 20 -1.84 -4.52 7.03
C THR A 20 -1.50 -4.78 8.50
N VAL A 21 -1.11 -3.74 9.22
CA VAL A 21 -0.80 -3.80 10.66
C VAL A 21 -1.72 -2.88 11.45
N ALA A 22 -1.88 -3.19 12.74
CA ALA A 22 -2.71 -2.42 13.67
C ALA A 22 -2.06 -1.07 14.05
N GLU A 23 -0.75 -1.06 14.33
CA GLU A 23 0.03 0.08 14.84
C GLU A 23 0.91 0.78 13.80
N ASP A 24 1.05 2.12 13.89
CA ASP A 24 1.56 2.95 12.79
C ASP A 24 3.01 2.59 12.41
N ILE A 25 3.31 2.59 11.11
CA ILE A 25 4.64 2.27 10.61
C ILE A 25 5.41 3.59 10.60
N HIS A 26 6.35 3.74 11.53
CA HIS A 26 7.08 5.00 11.75
C HIS A 26 8.59 4.86 11.65
N THR A 27 9.12 3.63 11.73
CA THR A 27 10.56 3.37 11.81
C THR A 27 11.05 2.55 10.62
N LEU A 28 12.33 2.70 10.31
CA LEU A 28 13.00 1.90 9.29
C LEU A 28 13.00 0.41 9.66
N GLU A 29 13.19 0.09 10.94
CA GLU A 29 13.18 -1.28 11.47
C GLU A 29 11.84 -1.96 11.19
N GLN A 30 10.71 -1.30 11.49
CA GLN A 30 9.38 -1.84 11.17
C GLN A 30 9.21 -2.09 9.66
N ILE A 31 9.68 -1.16 8.82
CA ILE A 31 9.61 -1.30 7.36
C ILE A 31 10.43 -2.50 6.91
N LYS A 32 11.65 -2.66 7.44
CA LYS A 32 12.57 -3.73 7.11
C LYS A 32 11.98 -5.09 7.48
N GLU A 33 11.55 -5.27 8.72
CA GLU A 33 10.96 -6.53 9.20
C GLU A 33 9.73 -6.95 8.39
N LEU A 34 8.83 -6.00 8.12
CA LEU A 34 7.63 -6.27 7.33
C LEU A 34 7.97 -6.60 5.87
N SER A 35 8.95 -5.90 5.28
CA SER A 35 9.38 -6.13 3.90
C SER A 35 10.06 -7.48 3.75
N GLU A 36 10.96 -7.86 4.67
CA GLU A 36 11.63 -9.17 4.71
C GLU A 36 10.61 -10.29 4.92
N SER A 37 9.65 -10.11 5.82
CA SER A 37 8.55 -11.06 6.03
C SER A 37 7.74 -11.30 4.75
N LEU A 38 7.42 -10.24 3.99
CA LEU A 38 6.73 -10.36 2.71
C LEU A 38 7.59 -11.01 1.63
N LEU A 39 8.89 -10.70 1.60
CA LEU A 39 9.84 -11.23 0.62
C LEU A 39 10.08 -12.72 0.83
N ASN A 40 10.15 -13.20 2.07
CA ASN A 40 10.30 -14.62 2.39
C ASN A 40 9.13 -15.48 1.88
N GLY A 41 7.96 -14.88 1.66
CA GLY A 41 6.79 -15.54 1.06
C GLY A 41 6.77 -15.52 -0.47
N VAL A 42 7.84 -15.06 -1.11
CA VAL A 42 7.96 -14.96 -2.56
C VAL A 42 8.97 -15.98 -3.08
N ASP A 43 8.54 -16.78 -4.06
CA ASP A 43 9.46 -17.62 -4.83
C ASP A 43 10.23 -16.76 -5.85
N LEU A 44 11.56 -16.75 -5.72
CA LEU A 44 12.50 -16.01 -6.57
C LEU A 44 13.38 -16.95 -7.42
N THR A 45 13.13 -18.26 -7.39
CA THR A 45 14.02 -19.26 -7.99
C THR A 45 13.97 -19.29 -9.52
N GLU A 46 12.81 -19.05 -10.12
CA GLU A 46 12.62 -19.24 -11.56
C GLU A 46 13.03 -18.03 -12.42
N LYS A 47 13.08 -16.82 -11.85
CA LYS A 47 13.18 -15.58 -12.64
C LYS A 47 14.08 -14.54 -12.02
N LYS A 48 14.94 -13.94 -12.86
CA LYS A 48 15.77 -12.80 -12.47
C LYS A 48 14.89 -11.62 -12.08
N VAL A 49 15.15 -11.06 -10.90
CA VAL A 49 14.52 -9.84 -10.41
C VAL A 49 15.21 -8.63 -11.05
N ARG A 50 14.43 -7.69 -11.57
CA ARG A 50 14.94 -6.42 -12.11
C ARG A 50 14.68 -5.23 -11.19
N LEU A 51 13.68 -5.33 -10.32
CA LEU A 51 13.28 -4.26 -9.43
C LEU A 51 12.54 -4.84 -8.22
N ILE A 52 12.86 -4.30 -7.05
CA ILE A 52 12.10 -4.46 -5.82
C ILE A 52 11.67 -3.07 -5.36
N GLY A 53 10.40 -2.93 -5.01
CA GLY A 53 9.84 -1.68 -4.51
C GLY A 53 8.98 -1.90 -3.27
N ILE A 54 9.09 -1.01 -2.30
CA ILE A 54 8.26 -0.96 -1.10
C ILE A 54 7.39 0.29 -1.17
N SER A 55 6.12 0.16 -0.79
CA SER A 55 5.18 1.28 -0.66
C SER A 55 4.40 1.14 0.64
N ILE A 56 4.15 2.27 1.31
CA ILE A 56 3.35 2.33 2.52
C ILE A 56 2.13 3.18 2.21
N ASN A 57 0.95 2.68 2.59
CA ASN A 57 -0.29 3.42 2.50
C ASN A 57 -0.98 3.50 3.87
N ASN A 58 -1.39 4.70 4.28
CA ASN A 58 -2.15 4.90 5.50
C ASN A 58 -3.57 5.37 5.16
N ASN A 59 -4.52 4.44 5.19
CA ASN A 59 -5.95 4.74 5.04
C ASN A 59 -6.61 5.17 6.36
N ALA A 60 -5.86 5.76 7.29
CA ALA A 60 -6.46 6.36 8.48
C ALA A 60 -7.40 7.47 8.00
N ARG A 61 -8.70 7.17 7.99
CA ARG A 61 -9.71 8.20 7.78
C ARG A 61 -9.61 9.14 8.98
N PRO A 62 -9.60 10.47 8.80
CA PRO A 62 -9.85 11.35 9.93
C PRO A 62 -11.13 10.86 10.63
N LYS A 63 -11.16 10.92 11.98
CA LYS A 63 -12.39 10.67 12.75
C LYS A 63 -13.53 11.38 12.02
N PRO A 64 -14.69 10.74 11.82
CA PRO A 64 -15.74 11.35 11.04
C PRO A 64 -16.02 12.73 11.64
N ILE A 65 -15.70 13.76 10.85
CA ILE A 65 -16.47 14.99 10.84
C ILE A 65 -17.91 14.49 10.68
N GLU A 66 -18.87 15.02 11.44
CA GLU A 66 -20.28 14.65 11.26
C GLU A 66 -20.60 14.54 9.77
N PRO A 67 -21.29 13.48 9.32
CA PRO A 67 -21.45 13.17 7.90
C PRO A 67 -21.94 14.42 7.15
N LEU A 68 -21.03 15.04 6.39
CA LEU A 68 -21.30 16.28 5.69
C LEU A 68 -21.85 15.94 4.31
N GLN A 69 -23.16 16.04 4.16
CA GLN A 69 -23.79 16.02 2.84
C GLN A 69 -23.34 17.25 2.07
N LEU A 70 -22.58 17.05 0.99
CA LEU A 70 -22.24 18.13 0.07
C LEU A 70 -23.52 18.59 -0.64
N ARG A 71 -23.64 19.91 -0.83
CA ARG A 71 -24.69 20.51 -1.67
C ARG A 71 -24.12 20.82 -3.03
N ILE A 72 -24.93 20.58 -4.05
CA ILE A 72 -24.68 21.10 -5.38
C ILE A 72 -25.43 22.43 -5.45
N GLU A 73 -24.73 23.51 -5.78
CA GLU A 73 -25.36 24.80 -6.06
C GLU A 73 -26.04 24.71 -7.42
N PHE A 74 -27.36 24.53 -7.43
CA PHE A 74 -28.13 24.64 -8.66
C PHE A 74 -28.57 26.10 -8.82
N GLU A 75 -28.29 26.70 -9.97
CA GLU A 75 -28.96 27.94 -10.37
C GLU A 75 -30.46 27.62 -10.54
N GLU A 76 -31.33 28.34 -9.83
CA GLU A 76 -32.76 28.23 -10.05
C GLU A 76 -33.07 28.74 -11.46
N PHE A 77 -33.45 27.84 -12.36
CA PHE A 77 -33.99 28.23 -13.66
C PHE A 77 -35.38 28.85 -13.43
N ILE A 78 -35.43 30.19 -13.38
CA ILE A 78 -36.66 30.99 -13.49
C ILE A 78 -37.02 31.13 -14.97
#